data_AF-A0A0G0FUB8-F1
#
_entry.id   AF-A0A0G0FUB8-F1
#
_cell.length_a   1.000
_cell.length_b   1.000
_cell.length_c   1.000
_cell.angle_alpha   90.00
_cell.angle_beta   90.00
_cell.angle_gamma   90.00
#
_symmetry.space_group_name_H-M   'P 1'
#
loop_
_entity.id
_entity.type
_entity.pdbx_description
1 polymer ?
#
loop_
_entity_poly.entity_id
_entity_poly.type
_entity_poly.pdbx_seq_one_letter_code
_entity_poly.pdbx_strand_id
1 'polypeptide(L)'
;MEEQTIKFLNKIFTLAVVLVLAVLVYFVGQMIYQFKVLDNQIMNQISVSGEGKVYAKPDVAVVDLGVTTQGNTTADVIKINTDKMNAVI
;
A
#
# COMPACT_ATOMS: atom_id res chain seq x y z
N MET A 1 -7.68 -72.73 1.20
CA MET A 1 -7.99 -71.42 1.82
C MET A 1 -7.33 -70.24 1.11
N GLU A 2 -6.36 -70.47 0.21
CA GLU A 2 -5.56 -69.42 -0.43
C GLU A 2 -6.29 -68.70 -1.59
N GLU A 3 -7.03 -69.42 -2.43
CA GLU A 3 -7.76 -68.83 -3.58
C GLU A 3 -8.88 -67.86 -3.17
N GLN A 4 -9.54 -68.09 -2.04
CA GLN A 4 -10.63 -67.24 -1.55
C GLN A 4 -10.08 -65.89 -1.07
N THR A 5 -8.92 -65.89 -0.43
CA THR A 5 -8.23 -64.67 0.03
C THR A 5 -7.77 -63.81 -1.15
N ILE A 6 -7.26 -64.43 -2.22
CA ILE A 6 -6.84 -63.71 -3.44
C ILE A 6 -8.04 -63.06 -4.15
N LYS A 7 -9.16 -63.78 -4.28
CA LYS A 7 -10.41 -63.23 -4.87
C LYS A 7 -10.97 -62.08 -4.06
N PHE A 8 -10.87 -62.14 -2.72
CA PHE A 8 -11.29 -61.07 -1.83
C PHE A 8 -10.41 -59.83 -1.94
N LEU A 9 -9.07 -60.01 -1.99
CA LEU A 9 -8.12 -58.91 -2.20
C LEU A 9 -8.34 -58.20 -3.53
N ASN A 10 -8.57 -58.93 -4.62
CA ASN A 10 -8.83 -58.34 -5.94
C ASN A 10 -10.11 -57.49 -5.97
N LYS A 11 -11.16 -57.88 -5.23
CA LYS A 11 -12.39 -57.09 -5.10
C LYS A 11 -12.15 -55.81 -4.30
N ILE A 12 -11.38 -55.88 -3.22
CA ILE A 12 -10.99 -54.69 -2.43
C ILE A 12 -10.12 -53.75 -3.26
N PHE A 13 -9.16 -54.29 -4.01
CA PHE A 13 -8.30 -53.50 -4.88
C PHE A 13 -9.11 -52.79 -5.98
N THR A 14 -10.05 -53.51 -6.61
CA THR A 14 -10.95 -52.92 -7.61
C THR A 14 -11.80 -51.79 -7.01
N LEU A 15 -12.34 -52.00 -5.80
CA LEU A 15 -13.11 -50.97 -5.09
C LEU A 15 -12.24 -49.73 -4.77
N ALA A 16 -11.00 -49.95 -4.33
CA ALA A 16 -10.05 -48.87 -4.03
C ALA A 16 -9.72 -48.06 -5.30
N VAL A 17 -9.49 -48.73 -6.44
CA VAL A 17 -9.24 -48.07 -7.73
C VAL A 17 -10.44 -47.23 -8.17
N VAL A 18 -11.66 -47.74 -8.05
CA VAL A 18 -12.88 -46.99 -8.38
C VAL A 18 -13.04 -45.75 -7.49
N LEU A 19 -12.75 -45.87 -6.19
CA LEU A 19 -12.79 -44.74 -5.27
C LEU A 19 -11.75 -43.67 -5.63
N VAL A 20 -10.53 -44.07 -5.96
CA VAL A 20 -9.47 -43.13 -6.40
C VAL A 20 -9.89 -42.41 -7.68
N LEU A 21 -10.46 -43.13 -8.65
CA LEU A 21 -10.95 -42.53 -9.90
C LEU A 21 -12.08 -41.53 -9.64
N ALA A 22 -13.04 -41.86 -8.76
CA ALA A 22 -14.13 -40.95 -8.41
C ALA A 22 -13.61 -39.66 -7.76
N VAL A 23 -12.62 -39.78 -6.87
CA VAL A 23 -11.96 -38.63 -6.24
C VAL A 23 -11.22 -37.77 -7.27
N LEU A 24 -10.51 -38.39 -8.21
CA LEU A 24 -9.82 -37.66 -9.28
C LEU A 24 -10.80 -36.89 -10.17
N VAL A 25 -11.92 -37.51 -10.57
CA VAL A 25 -12.96 -36.83 -11.36
C VAL A 25 -13.56 -35.66 -10.59
N TYR A 26 -13.81 -35.82 -9.29
CA TYR A 26 -14.28 -34.73 -8.43
C TYR A 26 -13.31 -33.55 -8.39
N PHE A 27 -12.01 -33.81 -8.21
CA PHE A 27 -10.99 -32.75 -8.19
C PHE A 27 -10.86 -32.03 -9.53
N VAL A 28 -10.90 -32.76 -10.66
CA VAL A 28 -10.86 -32.16 -12.00
C VAL A 28 -12.10 -31.30 -12.25
N GLY A 29 -13.28 -31.76 -11.83
CA GLY A 29 -14.52 -31.00 -11.94
C GLY A 29 -14.49 -29.70 -11.11
N GLN A 30 -13.97 -29.75 -9.89
CA GLN A 30 -13.76 -28.58 -9.03
C GLN A 30 -12.80 -27.57 -9.67
N MET A 31 -11.70 -28.05 -10.27
CA MET A 31 -10.72 -27.21 -10.94
C MET A 31 -11.35 -26.44 -12.11
N ILE A 32 -12.09 -27.13 -12.99
CA ILE A 32 -12.78 -26.50 -14.14
C ILE A 32 -13.81 -25.47 -13.67
N TYR A 33 -14.55 -25.76 -12.59
CA TYR A 33 -15.53 -24.83 -12.03
C TYR A 33 -14.88 -23.56 -11.51
N GLN A 34 -13.78 -23.68 -10.74
CA GLN A 34 -13.06 -22.53 -10.22
C GLN A 34 -12.49 -21.66 -11.34
N PHE A 35 -11.91 -22.26 -12.39
CA PHE A 35 -11.39 -21.50 -13.54
C PHE A 35 -12.48 -20.66 -14.25
N LYS A 36 -13.71 -21.16 -14.34
CA LYS A 36 -14.83 -20.38 -14.92
C LYS A 36 -15.28 -19.22 -14.05
N VAL A 37 -15.16 -19.33 -12.72
CA VAL A 37 -15.61 -18.29 -11.80
C VAL A 37 -14.62 -17.12 -11.75
N LEU A 38 -13.31 -17.37 -11.86
CA LEU A 38 -12.30 -16.31 -11.83
C LEU A 38 -12.46 -15.30 -12.99
N ASP A 39 -12.84 -15.76 -14.17
CA ASP A 39 -12.95 -14.92 -15.38
C ASP A 39 -14.04 -13.83 -15.22
N ASN A 40 -15.08 -14.10 -14.43
CA ASN A 40 -16.20 -13.18 -14.23
C ASN A 40 -15.96 -12.10 -13.17
N GLN A 41 -14.90 -12.19 -12.35
CA GLN A 41 -14.71 -11.25 -11.23
C GLN A 41 -13.96 -9.97 -11.62
N ILE A 42 -13.24 -9.97 -12.75
CA ILE A 42 -12.39 -8.85 -13.17
C ILE A 42 -13.11 -7.90 -14.15
N MET A 43 -14.27 -8.31 -14.70
CA MET A 43 -14.89 -7.61 -15.83
C MET A 43 -15.55 -6.27 -15.48
N ASN A 44 -15.77 -5.95 -14.20
CA ASN A 44 -16.59 -4.81 -13.77
C ASN A 44 -15.85 -3.80 -12.86
N GLN A 45 -14.52 -3.71 -12.92
CA GLN A 45 -13.78 -2.73 -12.11
C GLN A 45 -13.34 -1.52 -12.95
N ILE A 46 -13.90 -0.35 -12.62
CA ILE A 46 -13.45 0.93 -13.16
C ILE A 46 -12.61 1.60 -12.06
N SER A 47 -11.31 1.75 -12.29
CA SER A 47 -10.39 2.47 -11.40
C SER A 47 -10.03 3.82 -12.02
N VAL A 48 -10.29 4.91 -11.30
CA VAL A 48 -9.94 6.27 -11.73
C VAL A 48 -9.02 6.87 -10.69
N SER A 49 -7.85 7.33 -11.15
CA SER A 49 -6.92 8.12 -10.34
C SER A 49 -6.74 9.50 -10.98
N GLY A 50 -6.69 10.53 -10.13
CA GLY A 50 -6.44 11.90 -10.54
C GLY A 50 -5.37 12.50 -9.66
N GLU A 51 -4.35 13.08 -10.28
CA GLU A 51 -3.34 13.89 -9.59
C GLU A 51 -3.57 15.36 -9.93
N GLY A 52 -3.76 16.20 -8.92
CA GLY A 52 -3.89 17.64 -9.07
C GLY A 52 -2.59 18.34 -8.67
N LYS A 53 -2.00 19.11 -9.59
CA LYS A 53 -0.89 20.01 -9.28
C LYS A 53 -1.38 21.44 -9.31
N VAL A 54 -1.07 22.21 -8.26
CA VAL A 54 -1.41 23.62 -8.14
C VAL A 54 -0.12 24.42 -8.06
N TYR A 55 -0.01 25.42 -8.92
CA TYR A 55 1.05 26.42 -8.87
C TYR A 55 0.44 27.75 -8.42
N ALA A 56 0.82 28.22 -7.24
CA ALA A 56 0.40 29.51 -6.71
C ALA A 56 1.62 30.44 -6.61
N LYS A 57 1.45 31.67 -7.07
CA LYS A 57 2.46 32.72 -6.87
C LYS A 57 2.34 33.23 -5.42
N PRO A 58 3.44 33.32 -4.66
CA PRO A 58 3.40 33.91 -3.32
C PRO A 58 3.02 35.39 -3.39
N ASP A 59 2.10 35.80 -2.52
CA ASP A 59 1.56 37.16 -2.40
C ASP A 59 2.10 37.91 -1.18
N VAL A 60 2.75 37.20 -0.25
CA VAL A 60 3.35 37.75 0.97
C VAL A 60 4.84 37.41 1.03
N ALA A 61 5.64 38.38 1.48
CA ALA A 61 7.03 38.20 1.83
C ALA A 61 7.26 38.63 3.28
N VAL A 62 7.99 37.81 4.04
CA VAL A 62 8.42 38.12 5.41
C VAL A 62 9.87 38.59 5.34
N VAL A 63 10.15 39.77 5.89
CA VAL A 63 11.48 40.36 5.89
C VAL A 63 11.88 40.65 7.34
N ASP A 64 12.91 39.96 7.82
CA ASP A 64 13.47 40.16 9.15
C ASP A 64 14.70 41.07 9.05
N LEU A 65 14.61 42.25 9.67
CA LEU A 65 15.70 43.23 9.73
C LEU A 65 16.02 43.52 11.20
N GLY A 66 17.31 43.72 11.50
CA GLY A 66 17.77 44.04 12.83
C GLY A 66 18.95 45.01 12.80
N VAL A 67 19.03 45.87 13.80
CA VAL A 67 20.12 46.85 13.97
C VAL A 67 20.94 46.47 15.19
N THR A 68 22.23 46.19 14.97
CA THR A 68 23.18 45.88 16.05
C THR A 68 24.14 47.04 16.25
N THR A 69 24.34 47.47 17.49
CA THR A 69 25.27 48.54 17.87
C THR A 69 26.16 48.12 19.03
N GLN A 70 27.39 48.62 19.05
CA GLN A 70 28.43 48.29 20.04
C GLN A 70 29.07 49.59 20.54
N GLY A 71 29.52 49.61 21.79
CA GLY A 71 30.08 50.80 22.43
C GLY A 71 30.55 50.55 23.86
N ASN A 72 31.19 51.55 24.46
CA ASN A 72 31.90 51.41 25.74
C ASN A 72 30.97 51.50 26.96
N THR A 73 29.82 52.16 26.84
CA THR A 73 28.83 52.28 27.92
C THR A 73 27.48 51.78 27.44
N THR A 74 26.73 51.11 28.32
CA THR A 74 25.41 50.57 28.00
C THR A 74 24.42 51.67 27.63
N ALA A 75 24.48 52.82 28.31
CA ALA A 75 23.58 53.94 28.08
C ALA A 75 23.73 54.53 26.66
N ASP A 76 24.97 54.70 26.19
CA ASP A 76 25.24 55.21 24.85
C ASP A 76 24.83 54.21 23.77
N VAL A 77 25.08 52.91 24.00
CA VAL A 77 24.71 51.85 23.06
C VAL A 77 23.21 51.76 22.86
N ILE A 78 22.42 51.85 23.94
CA ILE A 78 20.95 51.84 23.87
C ILE A 78 20.43 53.06 23.12
N LYS A 79 20.98 54.25 23.41
CA LYS A 79 20.59 55.49 22.73
C LYS A 79 20.85 55.40 21.22
N ILE A 80 22.07 55.01 20.83
CA ILE A 80 22.45 54.87 19.43
C ILE A 80 21.65 53.76 18.73
N ASN A 81 21.35 52.65 19.43
CA ASN A 81 20.52 51.58 18.86
C ASN A 81 19.10 52.08 18.58
N THR A 82 18.51 52.76 19.55
CA THR A 82 17.16 53.35 19.42
C THR A 82 17.12 54.34 18.26
N ASP A 83 18.10 55.25 18.18
CA ASP A 83 18.16 56.24 17.11
C ASP A 83 18.30 55.58 15.73
N LYS A 84 19.11 54.52 15.60
CA LYS A 84 19.28 53.80 14.33
C LYS A 84 18.08 52.92 13.98
N MET A 85 17.46 52.28 14.96
CA MET A 85 16.24 51.49 14.74
C MET A 85 15.11 52.39 14.24
N ASN A 86 14.97 53.58 14.82
CA ASN A 86 13.98 54.58 14.40
C ASN A 86 14.25 55.18 13.01
N ALA A 87 15.48 55.06 12.50
CA ALA A 87 15.81 55.45 11.13
C ALA A 87 15.55 54.33 10.10
N VAL A 88 15.36 53.09 10.57
CA VAL A 88 15.11 51.90 9.73
C VAL A 88 13.60 51.58 9.64
N ILE A 89 12.84 51.90 10.70
CA ILE A 89 11.36 51.88 10.70
C ILE A 89 10.83 53.07 9.90
#